data_AF-A0A812IM98-F1
#
_entry.id   AF-A0A812IM98-F1
#
_cell.length_a   1.000
_cell.length_b   1.000
_cell.length_c   1.000
_cell.angle_alpha   90.00
_cell.angle_beta   90.00
_cell.angle_gamma   90.00
#
_symmetry.space_group_name_H-M   'P 1'
#
loop_
_entity.id
_entity.type
_entity.pdbx_description
1 polymer ?
#
loop_
_entity_poly.entity_id
_entity_poly.type
_entity_poly.pdbx_seq_one_letter_code
_entity_poly.pdbx_strand_id
1 'polypeptide(L)'
;MLRDRFHRECFKKKRLAAKPKAQGELTFDAFLALVKERLVGEGQMPKYVKLLKAVKDHAGQGAIAQLLAGHPDLVAQIPTPKAKAKAAGPPKSAGPPKAAGPPKSAGPPKAAGPPKAAGPLKASENARPAPPAALATAAAPAALAAPTASKEKQLQPANSSVTKEDAGTTRPKKLDVDAEVLKPLQNLATTAGLVRLAMRRARPTQRLRLLRYLQGIAKKPDRNCNGQVFLIQRSSADFNQVVETMLARLTDLGPDSLVQRLAHICAVRDYFTTFEHEDREIYDPSESDMLAARAWNEGRLQLAMEAGIQPLFVDDPGESLEQSGYVKRAKALGYRVNFENLH
;
A
#
# COMPACT_ATOMS: atom_id res chain seq x y z
N MET A 1 -26.61 -15.10 -33.34
CA MET A 1 -27.25 -15.96 -32.31
C MET A 1 -26.80 -17.43 -32.32
N LEU A 2 -25.66 -17.81 -32.93
CA LEU A 2 -25.14 -19.21 -32.88
C LEU A 2 -23.85 -19.39 -32.06
N ARG A 3 -23.29 -18.33 -31.48
CA ARG A 3 -22.02 -18.39 -30.73
C ARG A 3 -22.17 -18.63 -29.22
N ASP A 4 -23.35 -18.38 -28.65
CA ASP A 4 -23.59 -18.53 -27.19
C ASP A 4 -24.02 -19.95 -26.75
N ARG A 5 -24.33 -20.85 -27.69
CA ARG A 5 -24.78 -22.22 -27.34
C ARG A 5 -23.63 -23.21 -27.10
N PHE A 6 -22.41 -22.90 -27.56
CA PHE A 6 -21.29 -23.83 -27.48
C PHE A 6 -20.58 -23.83 -26.11
N HIS A 7 -20.68 -22.75 -25.33
CA HIS A 7 -20.01 -22.67 -24.03
C HIS A 7 -20.76 -23.37 -22.87
N ARG A 8 -22.06 -23.67 -23.02
CA ARG A 8 -22.84 -24.35 -21.97
C ARG A 8 -22.81 -25.89 -22.03
N GLU A 9 -22.44 -26.49 -23.15
CA GLU A 9 -22.44 -27.95 -23.32
C GLU A 9 -21.10 -28.63 -22.94
N CYS A 10 -19.99 -27.90 -22.92
CA CYS A 10 -18.67 -28.49 -22.60
C CYS A 10 -18.45 -28.80 -21.10
N PHE A 11 -19.33 -28.37 -20.19
CA PHE A 11 -19.17 -28.61 -18.76
C PHE A 11 -19.89 -29.85 -18.21
N LYS A 12 -20.61 -30.61 -19.04
CA LYS A 12 -21.50 -31.70 -18.56
C LYS A 12 -20.98 -33.13 -18.67
N LYS A 13 -19.76 -33.38 -19.17
CA LYS A 13 -19.32 -34.76 -19.45
C LYS A 13 -17.86 -35.06 -19.10
N LYS A 14 -17.55 -35.12 -17.80
CA LYS A 14 -16.51 -36.01 -17.24
C LYS A 14 -16.57 -36.04 -15.71
N ARG A 15 -17.61 -36.66 -15.15
CA ARG A 15 -17.55 -37.24 -13.80
C ARG A 15 -17.33 -38.73 -13.95
N LEU A 16 -16.08 -39.11 -14.15
CA LEU A 16 -15.64 -40.50 -13.94
C LEU A 16 -15.59 -40.71 -12.43
N ALA A 17 -16.39 -41.68 -11.96
CA ALA A 17 -16.46 -42.09 -10.57
C ALA A 17 -15.11 -42.69 -10.13
N ALA A 18 -14.25 -41.86 -9.56
CA ALA A 18 -13.08 -42.31 -8.82
C ALA A 18 -13.55 -42.82 -7.45
N LYS A 19 -13.25 -44.09 -7.16
CA LYS A 19 -13.43 -44.72 -5.83
C LYS A 19 -12.78 -43.84 -4.75
N PRO A 20 -13.43 -43.62 -3.59
CA PRO A 20 -12.85 -42.82 -2.51
C PRO A 20 -11.65 -43.57 -1.93
N LYS A 21 -10.44 -43.09 -2.24
CA LYS A 21 -9.24 -43.47 -1.49
C LYS A 21 -9.40 -42.97 -0.06
N ALA A 22 -8.94 -43.77 0.90
CA ALA A 22 -9.03 -43.54 2.34
C ALA A 22 -8.83 -42.05 2.68
N GLN A 23 -9.75 -41.51 3.49
CA GLN A 23 -9.82 -40.11 3.91
C GLN A 23 -8.51 -39.68 4.58
N GLY A 24 -7.53 -39.29 3.77
CA GLY A 24 -6.38 -38.53 4.25
C GLY A 24 -6.89 -37.22 4.84
N GLU A 25 -6.37 -36.83 6.01
CA GLU A 25 -6.71 -35.57 6.65
C GLU A 25 -6.55 -34.42 5.63
N LEU A 26 -7.67 -33.85 5.21
CA LEU A 26 -7.68 -32.68 4.34
C LEU A 26 -7.04 -31.53 5.11
N THR A 27 -5.98 -30.94 4.53
CA THR A 27 -5.41 -29.71 5.07
C THR A 27 -6.45 -28.60 5.02
N PHE A 28 -6.33 -27.61 5.92
CA PHE A 28 -7.27 -26.50 5.96
C PHE A 28 -7.33 -25.71 4.64
N ASP A 29 -6.19 -25.59 3.95
CA ASP A 29 -6.12 -24.95 2.64
C ASP A 29 -6.85 -25.76 1.55
N ALA A 30 -6.74 -27.10 1.58
CA ALA A 30 -7.48 -27.97 0.67
C ALA A 30 -8.99 -27.89 0.92
N PHE A 31 -9.40 -27.80 2.19
CA PHE A 31 -10.78 -27.55 2.56
C PHE A 31 -11.29 -26.20 2.00
N LEU A 32 -10.53 -25.11 2.18
CA LEU A 32 -10.92 -23.80 1.64
C LEU A 32 -11.01 -23.78 0.11
N ALA A 33 -10.15 -24.53 -0.59
CA ALA A 33 -10.21 -24.68 -2.04
C ALA A 33 -11.51 -25.39 -2.49
N LEU A 34 -11.88 -26.49 -1.82
CA LEU A 34 -13.13 -27.21 -2.09
C LEU A 34 -14.37 -26.34 -1.83
N VAL A 35 -14.37 -25.59 -0.73
CA VAL A 35 -15.47 -24.68 -0.40
C VAL A 35 -15.57 -23.55 -1.42
N LYS A 36 -14.43 -23.00 -1.87
CA LYS A 36 -14.38 -21.97 -2.92
C LYS A 36 -14.98 -22.50 -4.21
N GLU A 37 -14.50 -23.65 -4.70
CA GLU A 37 -14.99 -24.25 -5.94
C GLU A 37 -16.51 -24.47 -5.89
N ARG A 38 -17.02 -24.96 -4.77
CA ARG A 38 -18.45 -25.26 -4.60
C ARG A 38 -19.31 -24.00 -4.52
N LEU A 39 -18.99 -23.07 -3.62
CA LEU A 39 -19.78 -21.86 -3.41
C LEU A 39 -19.70 -20.90 -4.60
N VAL A 40 -18.54 -20.80 -5.26
CA VAL A 40 -18.39 -20.00 -6.49
C VAL A 40 -19.18 -20.64 -7.63
N GLY A 41 -19.08 -21.97 -7.79
CA GLY A 41 -19.81 -22.71 -8.84
C GLY A 41 -21.33 -22.60 -8.74
N GLU A 42 -21.86 -22.45 -7.53
CA GLU A 42 -23.28 -22.23 -7.27
C GLU A 42 -23.69 -20.74 -7.22
N GLY A 43 -22.78 -19.81 -7.52
CA GLY A 43 -23.04 -18.37 -7.50
C GLY A 43 -23.20 -17.76 -6.10
N GLN A 44 -22.85 -18.48 -5.03
CA GLN A 44 -22.95 -18.04 -3.64
C GLN A 44 -21.70 -17.30 -3.16
N MET A 45 -21.14 -16.41 -3.99
CA MET A 45 -19.95 -15.61 -3.65
C MET A 45 -20.06 -14.82 -2.33
N PRO A 46 -21.21 -14.19 -1.99
CA PRO A 46 -21.34 -13.48 -0.72
C PRO A 46 -21.19 -14.38 0.51
N LYS A 47 -21.58 -15.66 0.40
CA LYS A 47 -21.47 -16.66 1.47
C LYS A 47 -20.01 -17.07 1.68
N TYR A 48 -19.25 -17.23 0.59
CA TYR A 48 -17.81 -17.49 0.64
C TYR A 48 -17.02 -16.35 1.30
N VAL A 49 -17.34 -15.08 0.97
CA VAL A 49 -16.68 -13.92 1.61
C VAL A 49 -16.99 -13.86 3.12
N LYS A 50 -18.23 -14.13 3.52
CA LYS A 50 -18.60 -14.21 4.96
C LYS A 50 -17.84 -15.33 5.67
N LEU A 51 -17.64 -16.47 5.02
CA LEU A 51 -16.85 -17.58 5.55
C LEU A 51 -15.38 -17.18 5.76
N LEU A 52 -14.74 -16.55 4.77
CA LEU A 52 -13.36 -16.09 4.90
C LEU A 52 -13.19 -15.10 6.05
N LYS A 53 -14.16 -14.20 6.23
CA LYS A 53 -14.19 -13.27 7.37
C LYS A 53 -14.30 -14.02 8.70
N ALA A 54 -15.24 -14.96 8.82
CA ALA A 54 -15.40 -15.78 10.02
C ALA A 54 -14.13 -16.59 10.37
N VAL A 55 -13.46 -17.15 9.37
CA VAL A 55 -12.18 -17.86 9.56
C VAL A 55 -11.08 -16.92 10.04
N LYS A 56 -10.96 -15.73 9.44
CA LYS A 56 -10.00 -14.70 9.86
C LYS A 56 -10.24 -14.22 11.28
N ASP A 57 -11.51 -14.13 11.69
CA ASP A 57 -11.93 -13.76 13.04
C ASP A 57 -11.86 -14.93 14.04
N HIS A 58 -11.29 -16.09 13.62
CA HIS A 58 -11.20 -17.31 14.42
C HIS A 58 -12.55 -17.80 14.98
N ALA A 59 -13.62 -17.64 14.21
CA ALA A 59 -14.95 -18.11 14.59
C ALA A 59 -14.93 -19.62 14.84
N GLY A 60 -15.66 -20.05 15.87
CA GLY A 60 -15.76 -21.48 16.22
C GLY A 60 -16.38 -22.31 15.09
N GLN A 61 -16.11 -23.61 15.08
CA GLN A 61 -16.61 -24.55 14.06
C GLN A 61 -18.13 -24.50 13.88
N GLY A 62 -18.89 -24.22 14.95
CA GLY A 62 -20.35 -24.07 14.86
C GLY A 62 -20.79 -22.89 13.98
N ALA A 63 -20.09 -21.75 14.05
CA ALA A 63 -20.40 -20.60 13.20
C ALA A 63 -20.03 -20.87 11.74
N ILE A 64 -18.90 -21.56 11.50
CA ILE A 64 -18.49 -22.01 10.17
C ILE A 64 -19.51 -23.01 9.60
N ALA A 65 -19.98 -23.96 10.41
CA ALA A 65 -21.00 -24.93 10.01
C ALA A 65 -22.35 -24.27 9.67
N GLN A 66 -22.78 -23.26 10.44
CA GLN A 66 -23.97 -22.46 10.13
C GLN A 66 -23.82 -21.70 8.81
N LEU A 67 -22.66 -21.11 8.54
CA LEU A 67 -22.38 -20.45 7.27
C LEU A 67 -22.33 -21.42 6.09
N LEU A 68 -22.12 -22.72 6.33
CA LEU A 68 -22.15 -23.78 5.33
C LEU A 68 -23.47 -24.57 5.33
N ALA A 69 -24.51 -24.08 6.01
CA ALA A 69 -25.83 -24.69 5.96
C ALA A 69 -26.31 -24.85 4.51
N GLY A 70 -26.76 -26.07 4.17
CA GLY A 70 -27.08 -26.49 2.81
C GLY A 70 -26.00 -27.34 2.11
N HIS A 71 -24.80 -27.45 2.69
CA HIS A 71 -23.69 -28.27 2.16
C HIS A 71 -23.18 -29.26 3.20
N PRO A 72 -23.92 -30.35 3.49
CA PRO A 72 -23.56 -31.30 4.56
C PRO A 72 -22.22 -32.01 4.29
N ASP A 73 -21.84 -32.17 3.03
CA ASP A 73 -20.57 -32.71 2.57
C ASP A 73 -19.38 -31.84 2.97
N LEU A 74 -19.53 -30.51 2.91
CA LEU A 74 -18.51 -29.56 3.36
C LEU A 74 -18.47 -29.49 4.89
N VAL A 75 -19.61 -29.55 5.57
CA VAL A 75 -19.66 -29.54 7.03
C VAL A 75 -18.94 -30.75 7.64
N ALA A 76 -19.09 -31.93 7.03
CA ALA A 76 -18.40 -33.15 7.47
C ALA A 76 -16.87 -33.11 7.27
N GLN A 77 -16.38 -32.22 6.40
CA GLN A 77 -14.96 -32.08 6.07
C GLN A 77 -14.29 -30.92 6.82
N ILE A 78 -14.99 -30.21 7.72
CA ILE A 78 -14.38 -29.14 8.51
C ILE A 78 -13.24 -29.74 9.33
N PRO A 79 -11.98 -29.32 9.11
CA PRO A 79 -10.87 -29.86 9.88
C PRO A 79 -11.08 -29.58 11.36
N THR A 80 -11.06 -30.64 12.17
CA THR A 80 -11.02 -30.47 13.62
C THR A 80 -9.68 -29.83 13.95
N PRO A 81 -9.66 -28.66 14.63
CA PRO A 81 -8.40 -28.08 15.05
C PRO A 81 -7.73 -29.14 15.91
N LYS A 82 -6.63 -29.73 15.43
CA LYS A 82 -5.82 -30.64 16.24
C LYS A 82 -5.48 -29.84 17.48
N ALA A 83 -6.15 -30.17 18.58
CA ALA A 83 -5.83 -29.60 19.87
C ALA A 83 -4.33 -29.86 20.02
N LYS A 84 -3.51 -28.80 19.91
CA LYS A 84 -2.08 -28.92 20.19
C LYS A 84 -2.04 -29.48 21.59
N ALA A 85 -1.71 -30.78 21.70
CA ALA A 85 -1.57 -31.47 22.96
C ALA A 85 -0.46 -30.74 23.71
N LYS A 86 -0.86 -29.75 24.50
CA LYS A 86 0.00 -29.09 25.45
C LYS A 86 0.27 -30.18 26.48
N ALA A 87 1.45 -30.77 26.42
CA ALA A 87 1.90 -31.77 27.39
C ALA A 87 1.54 -31.26 28.79
N ALA A 88 0.56 -31.91 29.40
CA ALA A 88 0.18 -31.65 30.77
C ALA A 88 1.35 -32.16 31.61
N GLY A 89 2.14 -31.24 32.17
CA GLY A 89 3.05 -31.57 33.26
C GLY A 89 2.27 -32.19 34.43
N PRO A 90 2.94 -32.97 35.30
CA PRO A 90 2.30 -33.71 36.38
C PRO A 90 1.49 -32.79 37.30
N PRO A 91 0.37 -33.29 37.86
CA PRO A 91 -0.56 -32.49 38.63
C PRO A 91 0.13 -31.93 39.87
N LYS A 92 0.23 -30.60 39.95
CA LYS A 92 0.62 -29.92 41.19
C LYS A 92 -0.50 -30.13 42.21
N SER A 93 -0.09 -30.63 43.37
CA SER A 93 -0.92 -30.84 44.55
C SER A 93 -1.70 -29.56 44.91
N ALA A 94 -2.98 -29.76 45.21
CA ALA A 94 -3.90 -28.71 45.64
C ALA A 94 -3.44 -28.14 46.99
N GLY A 95 -3.06 -26.86 47.01
CA GLY A 95 -2.94 -26.09 48.24
C GLY A 95 -4.32 -25.73 48.80
N PRO A 96 -4.42 -25.49 50.12
CA PRO A 96 -5.69 -25.23 50.81
C PRO A 96 -6.36 -23.93 50.34
N PRO A 97 -7.71 -23.87 50.35
CA PRO A 97 -8.47 -22.75 49.81
C PRO A 97 -8.27 -21.47 50.64
N LYS A 98 -7.85 -20.40 49.95
CA LYS A 98 -7.83 -19.04 50.52
C LYS A 98 -9.28 -18.57 50.74
N ALA A 99 -9.54 -18.09 51.95
CA ALA A 99 -10.80 -17.49 52.36
C ALA A 99 -11.24 -16.36 51.41
N ALA A 100 -12.53 -16.38 51.06
CA ALA A 100 -13.17 -15.38 50.23
C ALA A 100 -13.20 -14.02 50.94
N GLY A 101 -12.61 -13.00 50.30
CA GLY A 101 -12.78 -11.61 50.72
C GLY A 101 -14.19 -11.10 50.41
N PRO A 102 -14.68 -10.07 51.14
CA PRO A 102 -16.04 -9.56 51.00
C PRO A 102 -16.29 -8.88 49.65
N PRO A 103 -17.55 -8.92 49.15
CA PRO A 103 -17.90 -8.39 47.84
C PRO A 103 -17.78 -6.87 47.79
N LYS A 104 -17.13 -6.36 46.73
CA LYS A 104 -17.07 -4.93 46.42
C LYS A 104 -18.46 -4.42 46.07
N SER A 105 -18.86 -3.34 46.74
CA SER A 105 -20.09 -2.57 46.50
C SER A 105 -20.18 -2.09 45.05
N ALA A 106 -21.31 -2.39 44.41
CA ALA A 106 -21.66 -1.88 43.08
C ALA A 106 -21.92 -0.37 43.15
N GLY A 107 -21.22 0.40 42.31
CA GLY A 107 -21.49 1.83 42.11
C GLY A 107 -22.79 2.08 41.32
N PRO A 108 -23.39 3.27 41.44
CA PRO A 108 -24.68 3.58 40.86
C PRO A 108 -24.64 3.69 39.32
N PRO A 109 -25.76 3.37 38.64
CA PRO A 109 -25.85 3.43 37.18
C PRO A 109 -25.81 4.87 36.66
N LYS A 110 -25.07 5.05 35.56
CA LYS A 110 -24.91 6.32 34.83
C LYS A 110 -26.22 6.66 34.11
N ALA A 111 -26.74 7.87 34.32
CA ALA A 111 -27.96 8.37 33.70
C ALA A 111 -27.85 8.43 32.16
N ALA A 112 -28.91 8.00 31.47
CA ALA A 112 -29.07 8.08 30.03
C ALA A 112 -29.30 9.53 29.59
N GLY A 113 -28.52 10.00 28.62
CA GLY A 113 -28.71 11.31 27.99
C GLY A 113 -29.92 11.34 27.05
N PRO A 114 -30.47 12.54 26.76
CA PRO A 114 -31.69 12.72 25.98
C PRO A 114 -31.48 12.46 24.47
N PRO A 115 -32.55 12.04 23.75
CA PRO A 115 -32.48 11.75 22.32
C PRO A 115 -32.34 13.02 21.47
N LYS A 116 -31.50 12.92 20.44
CA LYS A 116 -31.20 13.98 19.47
C LYS A 116 -32.37 14.13 18.49
N ALA A 117 -32.87 15.36 18.36
CA ALA A 117 -33.97 15.73 17.48
C ALA A 117 -33.66 15.48 15.99
N ALA A 118 -34.66 14.98 15.27
CA ALA A 118 -34.66 14.77 13.84
C ALA A 118 -34.81 16.09 13.08
N GLY A 119 -33.89 16.36 12.15
CA GLY A 119 -34.00 17.45 11.17
C GLY A 119 -34.76 17.02 9.91
N PRO A 120 -35.45 17.95 9.22
CA PRO A 120 -36.43 17.63 8.19
C PRO A 120 -35.83 17.38 6.80
N LEU A 121 -36.53 16.51 6.08
CA LEU A 121 -36.39 16.21 4.65
C LEU A 121 -36.78 17.42 3.78
N LYS A 122 -36.00 17.71 2.74
CA LYS A 122 -36.49 18.45 1.57
C LYS A 122 -36.12 17.73 0.26
N ALA A 123 -37.17 17.57 -0.53
CA ALA A 123 -37.29 17.03 -1.88
C ALA A 123 -36.33 17.73 -2.88
N SER A 124 -35.70 16.99 -3.81
CA SER A 124 -36.14 16.73 -5.20
C SER A 124 -36.40 18.00 -6.01
N GLU A 125 -35.69 18.17 -7.14
CA GLU A 125 -36.24 18.06 -8.50
C GLU A 125 -35.38 18.81 -9.55
N ASN A 126 -35.42 18.32 -10.79
CA ASN A 126 -35.05 18.96 -12.07
C ASN A 126 -33.71 18.63 -12.78
N ALA A 127 -33.77 17.49 -13.46
CA ALA A 127 -33.49 17.21 -14.88
C ALA A 127 -32.93 18.30 -15.85
N ARG A 128 -31.86 17.89 -16.57
CA ARG A 128 -31.54 18.00 -18.03
C ARG A 128 -31.35 19.39 -18.69
N PRO A 129 -30.78 19.49 -19.93
CA PRO A 129 -29.91 18.58 -20.69
C PRO A 129 -28.64 19.25 -21.28
N ALA A 130 -27.78 18.44 -21.90
CA ALA A 130 -26.66 18.84 -22.78
C ALA A 130 -27.12 19.59 -24.05
N PRO A 131 -26.19 20.29 -24.74
CA PRO A 131 -25.99 20.01 -26.17
C PRO A 131 -24.49 20.16 -26.59
N PRO A 132 -24.09 20.22 -27.88
CA PRO A 132 -23.34 19.15 -28.53
C PRO A 132 -21.98 19.59 -29.10
N ALA A 133 -21.27 18.61 -29.65
CA ALA A 133 -20.03 18.74 -30.41
C ALA A 133 -20.20 19.39 -31.80
N ALA A 134 -19.19 20.17 -32.22
CA ALA A 134 -18.82 20.49 -33.61
C ALA A 134 -17.40 21.13 -33.57
N LEU A 135 -16.36 20.50 -34.10
CA LEU A 135 -15.80 20.57 -35.47
C LEU A 135 -14.54 21.46 -35.55
N ALA A 136 -13.46 20.85 -36.09
CA ALA A 136 -12.37 21.36 -36.94
C ALA A 136 -11.85 22.82 -36.75
N THR A 137 -10.57 23.15 -36.85
CA THR A 137 -9.68 22.97 -38.01
C THR A 137 -8.27 23.52 -37.68
N ALA A 138 -7.31 23.11 -38.50
CA ALA A 138 -5.87 23.41 -38.60
C ALA A 138 -5.31 24.83 -38.37
N ALA A 139 -3.98 24.82 -38.19
CA ALA A 139 -2.96 25.75 -38.72
C ALA A 139 -2.18 26.63 -37.71
N ALA A 140 -0.85 26.44 -37.74
CA ALA A 140 0.21 27.25 -37.13
C ALA A 140 0.57 28.46 -38.05
N PRO A 141 1.73 29.15 -37.89
CA PRO A 141 2.30 29.90 -36.75
C PRO A 141 2.64 31.37 -37.13
N ALA A 142 2.83 32.27 -36.15
CA ALA A 142 3.64 33.52 -36.25
C ALA A 142 3.46 34.30 -34.93
N ALA A 143 4.48 34.55 -34.12
CA ALA A 143 5.52 35.59 -34.22
C ALA A 143 5.27 36.74 -33.24
N LEU A 144 6.28 36.98 -32.39
CA LEU A 144 6.74 38.26 -31.83
C LEU A 144 5.70 39.27 -31.33
N ALA A 145 5.70 39.51 -30.01
CA ALA A 145 6.00 40.84 -29.44
C ALA A 145 5.93 40.83 -27.90
N ALA A 146 7.04 41.18 -27.26
CA ALA A 146 7.03 41.87 -25.96
C ALA A 146 6.45 43.29 -26.18
N PRO A 147 5.90 43.99 -25.17
CA PRO A 147 6.79 44.66 -24.21
C PRO A 147 6.18 44.95 -22.82
N THR A 148 6.98 45.68 -22.03
CA THR A 148 6.64 46.56 -20.90
C THR A 148 6.47 45.93 -19.51
N ALA A 149 7.59 46.01 -18.80
CA ALA A 149 7.72 46.20 -17.37
C ALA A 149 6.65 47.15 -16.79
N SER A 150 5.87 46.63 -15.83
CA SER A 150 5.12 47.44 -14.88
C SER A 150 5.70 47.25 -13.49
N LYS A 151 6.04 48.38 -12.90
CA LYS A 151 6.68 48.58 -11.61
C LYS A 151 5.61 48.39 -10.53
N GLU A 152 5.50 47.18 -9.98
CA GLU A 152 4.52 46.90 -8.94
C GLU A 152 5.02 47.39 -7.58
N LYS A 153 4.23 48.28 -7.01
CA LYS A 153 4.47 49.03 -5.79
C LYS A 153 4.31 48.10 -4.59
N GLN A 154 5.42 47.85 -3.92
CA GLN A 154 5.52 47.14 -2.65
C GLN A 154 4.59 47.77 -1.60
N LEU A 155 3.41 47.15 -1.39
CA LEU A 155 2.55 47.40 -0.24
C LEU A 155 2.88 46.37 0.84
N GLN A 156 3.53 46.86 1.90
CA GLN A 156 3.64 46.14 3.16
C GLN A 156 2.23 45.98 3.76
N PRO A 157 1.77 44.75 4.09
CA PRO A 157 0.63 44.61 4.97
C PRO A 157 1.10 44.82 6.42
N ALA A 158 0.38 45.73 7.08
CA ALA A 158 0.58 46.11 8.47
C ALA A 158 0.50 44.92 9.42
N ASN A 159 1.43 44.91 10.38
CA ASN A 159 1.41 44.08 11.58
C ASN A 159 0.07 44.24 12.32
N SER A 160 -0.81 43.26 12.19
CA SER A 160 -1.97 43.10 13.06
C SER A 160 -1.60 42.10 14.15
N SER A 161 -1.19 42.64 15.29
CA SER A 161 -1.05 41.92 16.56
C SER A 161 -2.43 41.49 17.05
N VAL A 162 -2.83 40.26 16.71
CA VAL A 162 -3.96 39.57 17.33
C VAL A 162 -3.40 38.58 18.34
N THR A 163 -3.56 38.91 19.62
CA THR A 163 -3.28 38.03 20.76
C THR A 163 -4.50 37.16 21.07
N LYS A 164 -4.29 35.84 21.19
CA LYS A 164 -5.05 34.82 21.97
C LYS A 164 -6.54 34.60 21.56
N GLU A 165 -7.08 33.40 21.39
CA GLU A 165 -6.94 32.15 22.15
C GLU A 165 -7.04 30.88 21.28
N ASP A 166 -6.45 29.82 21.83
CA ASP A 166 -6.18 28.46 21.37
C ASP A 166 -7.31 27.69 20.64
N ALA A 167 -7.21 27.62 19.31
CA ALA A 167 -7.55 26.43 18.56
C ALA A 167 -6.22 25.76 18.15
N GLY A 168 -5.81 24.74 18.91
CA GLY A 168 -4.51 24.09 18.82
C GLY A 168 -4.25 23.36 17.50
N THR A 169 -4.07 24.11 16.41
CA THR A 169 -3.53 23.60 15.15
C THR A 169 -2.04 23.36 15.37
N THR A 170 -1.69 22.19 15.89
CA THR A 170 -0.30 21.74 15.93
C THR A 170 0.21 21.74 14.50
N ARG A 171 1.03 22.73 14.14
CA ARG A 171 1.74 22.71 12.86
C ARG A 171 2.42 21.36 12.74
N PRO A 172 2.24 20.65 11.62
CA PRO A 172 2.85 19.33 11.47
C PRO A 172 4.36 19.49 11.63
N LYS A 173 4.94 18.73 12.57
CA LYS A 173 6.36 18.81 12.86
C LYS A 173 7.13 18.36 11.62
N LYS A 174 8.05 19.20 11.15
CA LYS A 174 8.97 18.81 10.09
C LYS A 174 9.85 17.68 10.63
N LEU A 175 9.73 16.50 10.03
CA LEU A 175 10.49 15.32 10.40
C LEU A 175 11.97 15.51 9.99
N ASP A 176 12.91 15.32 10.91
CA ASP A 176 14.33 15.37 10.62
C ASP A 176 14.78 14.04 10.01
N VAL A 177 15.13 14.05 8.72
CA VAL A 177 15.52 12.85 7.97
C VAL A 177 16.75 12.19 8.58
N ASP A 178 17.73 12.96 9.01
CA ASP A 178 19.00 12.43 9.51
C ASP A 178 18.80 11.79 10.89
N ALA A 179 18.09 12.48 11.79
CA ALA A 179 17.84 12.01 13.14
C ALA A 179 16.80 10.89 13.24
N GLU A 180 15.74 10.94 12.43
CA GLU A 180 14.58 10.04 12.57
C GLU A 180 14.58 8.88 11.57
N VAL A 181 15.10 9.08 10.35
CA VAL A 181 15.07 8.05 9.28
C VAL A 181 16.41 7.35 9.16
N LEU A 182 17.51 8.09 9.06
CA LEU A 182 18.83 7.53 8.76
C LEU A 182 19.54 7.01 10.02
N LYS A 183 19.46 7.72 11.15
CA LYS A 183 20.11 7.32 12.41
C LYS A 183 19.77 5.89 12.86
N PRO A 184 18.52 5.41 12.81
CA PRO A 184 18.20 4.01 13.14
C PRO A 184 18.84 2.95 12.23
N LEU A 185 19.36 3.37 11.06
CA LEU A 185 19.92 2.49 10.04
C LEU A 185 21.44 2.51 9.98
N GLN A 186 22.11 3.40 10.72
CA GLN A 186 23.57 3.57 10.70
C GLN A 186 24.35 2.28 11.07
N ASN A 187 23.74 1.38 11.85
CA ASN A 187 24.34 0.10 12.22
C ASN A 187 24.18 -1.00 11.16
N LEU A 188 23.47 -0.72 10.06
CA LEU A 188 23.24 -1.67 8.99
C LEU A 188 24.15 -1.32 7.81
N ALA A 189 24.54 -2.34 7.05
CA ALA A 189 25.14 -2.11 5.74
C ALA A 189 24.17 -1.28 4.87
N THR A 190 24.69 -0.36 4.06
CA THR A 190 23.89 0.58 3.25
C THR A 190 22.79 -0.13 2.44
N THR A 191 23.13 -1.25 1.80
CA THR A 191 22.15 -2.06 1.03
C THR A 191 21.07 -2.69 1.90
N ALA A 192 21.40 -3.11 3.13
CA ALA A 192 20.42 -3.64 4.07
C ALA A 192 19.52 -2.53 4.63
N GLY A 193 20.08 -1.34 4.90
CA GLY A 193 19.32 -0.13 5.25
C GLY A 193 18.33 0.24 4.14
N LEU A 194 18.78 0.22 2.88
CA LEU A 194 17.92 0.50 1.73
C LEU A 194 16.78 -0.51 1.58
N VAL A 195 17.07 -1.81 1.71
CA VAL A 195 16.03 -2.86 1.70
C VAL A 195 15.01 -2.61 2.81
N ARG A 196 15.46 -2.20 4.00
CA ARG A 196 14.55 -1.91 5.13
C ARG A 196 13.65 -0.71 4.86
N LEU A 197 14.16 0.34 4.21
CA LEU A 197 13.38 1.52 3.81
C LEU A 197 12.40 1.20 2.67
N ALA A 198 12.89 0.62 1.57
CA ALA A 198 12.10 0.36 0.36
C ALA A 198 11.02 -0.71 0.56
N MET A 199 11.21 -1.62 1.52
CA MET A 199 10.36 -2.81 1.69
C MET A 199 9.88 -3.01 3.14
N ARG A 200 9.34 -1.94 3.77
CA ARG A 200 8.81 -1.98 5.16
C ARG A 200 7.82 -3.11 5.41
N ARG A 201 6.91 -3.35 4.47
CA ARG A 201 5.84 -4.35 4.57
C ARG A 201 5.98 -5.50 3.56
N ALA A 202 7.12 -5.58 2.88
CA ALA A 202 7.37 -6.65 1.92
C ALA A 202 7.77 -7.96 2.61
N ARG A 203 7.62 -9.06 1.89
CA ARG A 203 7.95 -10.40 2.38
C ARG A 203 9.47 -10.61 2.45
N PRO A 204 9.95 -11.55 3.29
CA PRO A 204 11.37 -11.93 3.32
C PRO A 204 11.92 -12.30 1.94
N THR A 205 11.14 -12.96 1.09
CA THR A 205 11.54 -13.33 -0.28
C THR A 205 11.78 -12.12 -1.18
N GLN A 206 10.90 -11.13 -1.16
CA GLN A 206 11.04 -9.88 -1.91
C GLN A 206 12.25 -9.09 -1.43
N ARG A 207 12.43 -8.98 -0.10
CA ARG A 207 13.61 -8.35 0.51
C ARG A 207 14.90 -9.01 0.08
N LEU A 208 14.92 -10.34 -0.01
CA LEU A 208 16.08 -11.09 -0.45
C LEU A 208 16.37 -10.90 -1.95
N ARG A 209 15.33 -10.82 -2.80
CA ARG A 209 15.49 -10.48 -4.23
C ARG A 209 16.09 -9.08 -4.40
N LEU A 210 15.56 -8.09 -3.68
CA LEU A 210 16.11 -6.73 -3.67
C LEU A 210 17.56 -6.70 -3.18
N LEU A 211 17.87 -7.39 -2.08
CA LEU A 211 19.23 -7.44 -1.58
C LEU A 211 20.21 -8.06 -2.61
N ARG A 212 19.83 -9.16 -3.26
CA ARG A 212 20.65 -9.79 -4.31
C ARG A 212 20.84 -8.87 -5.51
N TYR A 213 19.79 -8.16 -5.91
CA TYR A 213 19.86 -7.18 -6.98
C TYR A 213 20.85 -6.06 -6.65
N LEU A 214 20.74 -5.47 -5.47
CA LEU A 214 21.64 -4.41 -4.99
C LEU A 214 23.10 -4.89 -4.91
N GLN A 215 23.32 -6.10 -4.41
CA GLN A 215 24.66 -6.72 -4.39
C GLN A 215 25.21 -6.99 -5.80
N GLY A 216 24.34 -7.25 -6.77
CA GLY A 216 24.70 -7.40 -8.18
C GLY A 216 25.16 -6.08 -8.80
N ILE A 217 24.46 -4.99 -8.50
CA ILE A 217 24.84 -3.64 -8.94
C ILE A 217 26.18 -3.24 -8.33
N ALA A 218 26.36 -3.41 -7.02
CA ALA A 218 27.57 -3.01 -6.31
C ALA A 218 28.85 -3.71 -6.83
N LYS A 219 28.72 -4.85 -7.51
CA LYS A 219 29.83 -5.60 -8.12
C LYS A 219 30.23 -5.09 -9.50
N LYS A 220 29.48 -4.17 -10.11
CA LYS A 220 29.81 -3.54 -11.39
C LYS A 220 30.39 -2.14 -11.12
N PRO A 221 31.71 -2.01 -10.88
CA PRO A 221 32.34 -0.71 -10.67
C PRO A 221 32.47 0.00 -12.01
N ASP A 222 31.36 0.40 -12.62
CA ASP A 222 31.40 1.27 -13.78
C ASP A 222 31.74 2.69 -13.29
N ARG A 223 33.04 2.90 -13.07
CA ARG A 223 33.61 4.07 -12.38
C ARG A 223 33.52 5.36 -13.18
N ASN A 224 33.04 5.31 -14.42
CA ASN A 224 32.98 6.47 -15.31
C ASN A 224 31.60 7.13 -15.40
N CYS A 225 30.58 6.60 -14.74
CA CYS A 225 29.28 7.23 -14.75
C CYS A 225 29.18 8.16 -13.54
N ASN A 226 29.23 9.48 -13.79
CA ASN A 226 28.79 10.45 -12.80
C ASN A 226 27.34 10.11 -12.45
N GLY A 227 27.08 9.69 -11.21
CA GLY A 227 25.74 9.25 -10.76
C GLY A 227 24.68 10.28 -11.14
N GLN A 228 23.52 9.82 -11.62
CA GLN A 228 22.45 10.69 -12.10
C GLN A 228 21.19 10.51 -11.24
N VAL A 229 20.59 11.63 -10.82
CA VAL A 229 19.27 11.68 -10.19
C VAL A 229 18.34 12.48 -11.10
N PHE A 230 17.23 11.88 -11.48
CA PHE A 230 16.16 12.51 -12.25
C PHE A 230 15.02 12.87 -11.30
N LEU A 231 14.74 14.16 -11.14
CA LEU A 231 13.60 14.66 -10.40
C LEU A 231 12.46 14.87 -11.38
N ILE A 232 11.41 14.06 -11.24
CA ILE A 232 10.29 14.04 -12.16
C ILE A 232 9.11 14.78 -11.55
N GLN A 233 8.70 15.87 -12.18
CA GLN A 233 7.47 16.57 -11.85
C GLN A 233 6.36 16.16 -12.81
N ARG A 234 5.22 15.77 -12.24
CA ARG A 234 4.03 15.35 -12.99
C ARG A 234 2.96 16.41 -12.85
N SER A 235 2.39 16.87 -13.97
CA SER A 235 1.18 17.69 -13.94
C SER A 235 -0.09 16.84 -13.79
N SER A 236 -0.09 15.66 -14.42
CA SER A 236 -1.23 14.73 -14.46
C SER A 236 -0.86 13.31 -14.90
N ALA A 237 0.36 13.10 -15.38
CA ALA A 237 0.87 11.82 -15.87
C ALA A 237 0.57 10.67 -14.90
N ASP A 238 0.31 9.47 -15.40
CA ASP A 238 0.15 8.28 -14.57
C ASP A 238 1.52 7.81 -14.05
N PHE A 239 1.56 7.23 -12.85
CA PHE A 239 2.79 6.69 -12.26
C PHE A 239 3.46 5.67 -13.19
N ASN A 240 2.66 4.97 -13.99
CA ASN A 240 3.13 4.03 -14.99
C ASN A 240 4.05 4.68 -16.04
N GLN A 241 3.83 5.95 -16.42
CA GLN A 241 4.69 6.64 -17.39
C GLN A 241 6.10 6.90 -16.81
N VAL A 242 6.20 7.15 -15.51
CA VAL A 242 7.51 7.28 -14.83
C VAL A 242 8.24 5.95 -14.87
N VAL A 243 7.53 4.86 -14.60
CA VAL A 243 8.09 3.51 -14.69
C VAL A 243 8.53 3.22 -16.12
N GLU A 244 7.71 3.48 -17.13
CA GLU A 244 8.08 3.27 -18.54
C GLU A 244 9.30 4.10 -18.95
N THR A 245 9.36 5.38 -18.55
CA THR A 245 10.52 6.26 -18.80
C THR A 245 11.78 5.71 -18.15
N MET A 246 11.66 5.18 -16.92
CA MET A 246 12.76 4.49 -16.23
C MET A 246 13.18 3.24 -17.00
N LEU A 247 12.23 2.37 -17.35
CA LEU A 247 12.49 1.11 -18.06
C LEU A 247 13.20 1.37 -19.40
N ALA A 248 12.81 2.43 -20.11
CA ALA A 248 13.44 2.80 -21.39
C ALA A 248 14.92 3.22 -21.23
N ARG A 249 15.32 3.73 -20.06
CA ARG A 249 16.70 4.13 -19.77
C ARG A 249 17.56 3.03 -19.17
N LEU A 250 16.92 2.04 -18.56
CA LEU A 250 17.59 0.87 -18.04
C LEU A 250 17.51 -0.23 -19.10
N THR A 251 18.49 -0.26 -20.02
CA THR A 251 18.49 -1.17 -21.17
C THR A 251 18.62 -2.65 -20.80
N ASP A 252 19.05 -2.97 -19.57
CA ASP A 252 19.37 -4.34 -19.11
C ASP A 252 18.43 -4.84 -18.00
N LEU A 253 17.14 -4.57 -18.12
CA LEU A 253 16.21 -5.00 -17.10
C LEU A 253 15.80 -6.46 -17.29
N GLY A 254 16.27 -7.29 -16.36
CA GLY A 254 15.77 -8.64 -16.18
C GLY A 254 14.30 -8.66 -15.74
N PRO A 255 13.69 -9.85 -15.62
CA PRO A 255 12.26 -10.05 -15.33
C PRO A 255 11.77 -9.50 -13.97
N ASP A 256 12.67 -8.97 -13.14
CA ASP A 256 12.39 -8.50 -11.78
C ASP A 256 12.05 -7.01 -11.75
N SER A 257 11.05 -6.60 -12.54
CA SER A 257 10.64 -5.20 -12.73
C SER A 257 10.30 -4.49 -11.42
N LEU A 258 9.67 -5.19 -10.47
CA LEU A 258 9.32 -4.64 -9.16
C LEU A 258 10.55 -4.27 -8.33
N VAL A 259 11.54 -5.17 -8.28
CA VAL A 259 12.75 -4.98 -7.48
C VAL A 259 13.57 -3.82 -8.02
N GLN A 260 13.67 -3.73 -9.35
CA GLN A 260 14.35 -2.64 -10.04
C GLN A 260 13.62 -1.32 -9.81
N ARG A 261 12.28 -1.31 -9.96
CA ARG A 261 11.46 -0.14 -9.62
C ARG A 261 11.72 0.33 -8.19
N LEU A 262 11.76 -0.59 -7.22
CA LEU A 262 12.00 -0.24 -5.82
C LEU A 262 13.46 0.13 -5.50
N ALA A 263 14.42 -0.24 -6.34
CA ALA A 263 15.80 0.21 -6.18
C ALA A 263 16.01 1.61 -6.80
N HIS A 264 15.40 1.86 -7.96
CA HIS A 264 15.69 3.02 -8.79
C HIS A 264 14.70 4.18 -8.61
N ILE A 265 13.45 3.92 -8.23
CA ILE A 265 12.41 4.96 -8.08
C ILE A 265 12.15 5.24 -6.61
N CYS A 266 12.25 6.50 -6.22
CA CYS A 266 11.81 7.01 -4.92
C CYS A 266 10.49 7.78 -5.11
N ALA A 267 9.35 7.08 -5.04
CA ALA A 267 8.03 7.68 -5.18
C ALA A 267 7.33 7.79 -3.84
N VAL A 268 6.71 8.93 -3.49
CA VAL A 268 6.06 9.12 -2.17
C VAL A 268 4.98 8.05 -1.97
N ARG A 269 4.36 7.65 -3.07
CA ARG A 269 3.38 6.56 -3.17
C ARG A 269 3.87 5.23 -2.61
N ASP A 270 5.16 4.89 -2.78
CA ASP A 270 5.73 3.62 -2.30
C ASP A 270 5.63 3.47 -0.79
N TYR A 271 5.63 4.58 -0.04
CA TYR A 271 5.45 4.58 1.41
C TYR A 271 4.09 3.98 1.81
N PHE A 272 3.06 4.20 1.00
CA PHE A 272 1.69 3.76 1.22
C PHE A 272 1.37 2.44 0.50
N THR A 273 2.32 1.92 -0.27
CA THR A 273 2.15 0.66 -1.01
C THR A 273 2.52 -0.51 -0.12
N THR A 274 1.64 -1.51 -0.09
CA THR A 274 1.85 -2.81 0.55
C THR A 274 1.86 -3.91 -0.49
N PHE A 275 2.56 -5.00 -0.21
CA PHE A 275 2.74 -6.11 -1.14
C PHE A 275 2.02 -7.36 -0.63
N GLU A 276 1.01 -7.80 -1.39
CA GLU A 276 0.24 -9.01 -1.10
C GLU A 276 0.89 -10.28 -1.69
N HIS A 277 0.16 -11.41 -1.72
CA HIS A 277 0.60 -12.61 -2.46
C HIS A 277 0.73 -12.26 -3.96
N GLU A 278 1.77 -12.78 -4.61
CA GLU A 278 2.02 -12.64 -6.06
C GLU A 278 2.44 -11.23 -6.55
N ASP A 279 3.21 -10.50 -5.73
CA ASP A 279 3.72 -9.17 -6.11
C ASP A 279 2.60 -8.14 -6.40
N ARG A 280 1.36 -8.43 -5.97
CA ARG A 280 0.23 -7.51 -6.08
C ARG A 280 0.41 -6.34 -5.14
N GLU A 281 0.35 -5.14 -5.71
CA GLU A 281 0.46 -3.88 -4.98
C GLU A 281 -0.92 -3.42 -4.49
N ILE A 282 -1.01 -3.16 -3.19
CA ILE A 282 -2.17 -2.51 -2.58
C ILE A 282 -1.71 -1.14 -2.09
N TYR A 283 -2.26 -0.12 -2.74
CA TYR A 283 -2.08 1.27 -2.36
C TYR A 283 -3.16 1.64 -1.33
N ASP A 284 -2.73 1.96 -0.11
CA ASP A 284 -3.61 2.42 0.96
C ASP A 284 -3.17 3.80 1.45
N PRO A 285 -3.66 4.88 0.79
CA PRO A 285 -3.39 6.25 1.21
C PRO A 285 -4.25 6.57 2.43
N SER A 286 -3.92 6.00 3.58
CA SER A 286 -4.40 6.58 4.84
C SER A 286 -3.93 8.05 4.87
N GLU A 287 -4.76 8.98 5.36
CA GLU A 287 -4.41 10.41 5.52
C GLU A 287 -3.19 10.67 6.45
N SER A 288 -2.47 9.63 6.86
CA SER A 288 -1.27 9.75 7.66
C SER A 288 -0.11 10.36 6.86
N ASP A 289 0.38 11.47 7.42
CA ASP A 289 1.73 12.03 7.39
C ASP A 289 2.52 11.93 6.06
N MET A 290 2.00 12.57 5.01
CA MET A 290 2.73 12.84 3.76
C MET A 290 4.15 13.40 3.98
N LEU A 291 4.34 14.16 5.06
CA LEU A 291 5.65 14.69 5.45
C LEU A 291 6.60 13.58 5.89
N ALA A 292 6.12 12.61 6.66
CA ALA A 292 6.90 11.42 6.99
C ALA A 292 7.20 10.61 5.73
N ALA A 293 6.25 10.43 4.82
CA ALA A 293 6.48 9.71 3.56
C ALA A 293 7.59 10.36 2.72
N ARG A 294 7.60 11.70 2.62
CA ARG A 294 8.67 12.47 1.94
C ARG A 294 10.02 12.31 2.63
N ALA A 295 10.07 12.46 3.95
CA ALA A 295 11.30 12.29 4.72
C ALA A 295 11.89 10.87 4.57
N TRP A 296 11.03 9.85 4.55
CA TRP A 296 11.43 8.46 4.31
C TRP A 296 12.01 8.26 2.91
N ASN A 297 11.40 8.86 1.89
CA ASN A 297 11.94 8.82 0.53
C ASN A 297 13.27 9.55 0.39
N GLU A 298 13.45 10.66 1.10
CA GLU A 298 14.71 11.38 1.12
C GLU A 298 15.84 10.52 1.71
N GLY A 299 15.55 9.81 2.81
CA GLY A 299 16.48 8.82 3.37
C GLY A 299 16.75 7.64 2.43
N ARG A 300 15.72 7.16 1.72
CA ARG A 300 15.86 6.09 0.71
C ARG A 300 16.74 6.52 -0.45
N LEU A 301 16.57 7.73 -0.97
CA LEU A 301 17.40 8.27 -2.04
C LEU A 301 18.86 8.33 -1.59
N GLN A 302 19.14 8.81 -0.38
CA GLN A 302 20.50 8.84 0.16
C GLN A 302 21.13 7.45 0.23
N LEU A 303 20.45 6.47 0.83
CA LEU A 303 21.00 5.10 0.91
C LEU A 303 21.17 4.48 -0.48
N ALA A 304 20.32 4.83 -1.45
CA ALA A 304 20.48 4.38 -2.83
C ALA A 304 21.73 4.98 -3.50
N MET A 305 22.01 6.27 -3.27
CA MET A 305 23.22 6.93 -3.74
C MET A 305 24.49 6.38 -3.08
N GLU A 306 24.47 6.19 -1.77
CA GLU A 306 25.58 5.57 -1.02
C GLU A 306 25.83 4.12 -1.46
N ALA A 307 24.78 3.40 -1.88
CA ALA A 307 24.89 2.06 -2.44
C ALA A 307 25.37 2.05 -3.90
N GLY A 308 25.62 3.20 -4.51
CA GLY A 308 26.09 3.33 -5.89
C GLY A 308 25.03 2.99 -6.93
N ILE A 309 23.75 3.09 -6.59
CA ILE A 309 22.66 2.84 -7.54
C ILE A 309 22.55 4.02 -8.50
N GLN A 310 22.44 3.71 -9.78
CA GLN A 310 22.27 4.70 -10.84
C GLN A 310 21.65 4.06 -12.09
N PRO A 311 20.89 4.83 -12.89
CA PRO A 311 20.31 6.14 -12.57
C PRO A 311 19.22 6.05 -11.48
N LEU A 312 18.97 7.14 -10.74
CA LEU A 312 17.89 7.23 -9.74
C LEU A 312 16.79 8.18 -10.23
N PHE A 313 15.54 7.88 -9.90
CA PHE A 313 14.37 8.65 -10.29
C PHE A 313 13.56 8.99 -9.04
N VAL A 314 13.20 10.26 -8.86
CA VAL A 314 12.35 10.72 -7.76
C VAL A 314 11.03 11.18 -8.35
N ASP A 315 9.95 10.51 -7.97
CA ASP A 315 8.60 10.82 -8.42
C ASP A 315 7.87 11.66 -7.36
N ASP A 316 7.24 12.74 -7.80
CA ASP A 316 6.54 13.72 -6.97
C ASP A 316 7.38 14.22 -5.77
N PRO A 317 8.47 14.96 -6.04
CA PRO A 317 9.33 15.51 -4.98
C PRO A 317 8.64 16.58 -4.11
N GLY A 318 7.42 17.00 -4.45
CA GLY A 318 6.69 18.08 -3.77
C GLY A 318 7.02 19.47 -4.32
N GLU A 319 6.74 20.52 -3.53
CA GLU A 319 6.89 21.91 -3.98
C GLU A 319 8.34 22.41 -3.98
N SER A 320 8.63 23.25 -4.98
CA SER A 320 9.97 23.75 -5.40
C SER A 320 11.04 22.66 -5.49
N LEU A 321 11.09 22.02 -6.67
CA LEU A 321 12.11 21.05 -7.07
C LEU A 321 13.54 21.44 -6.64
N GLU A 322 13.90 22.70 -6.85
CA GLU A 322 15.24 23.24 -6.62
C GLU A 322 15.63 23.33 -5.13
N GLN A 323 14.64 23.47 -4.24
CA GLN A 323 14.85 23.58 -2.80
C GLN A 323 14.67 22.25 -2.06
N SER A 324 14.32 21.19 -2.77
CA SER A 324 14.07 19.89 -2.17
C SER A 324 15.33 19.32 -1.49
N GLY A 325 15.11 18.57 -0.40
CA GLY A 325 16.20 17.87 0.30
C GLY A 325 16.94 16.89 -0.61
N TYR A 326 16.25 16.35 -1.62
CA TYR A 326 16.84 15.50 -2.67
C TYR A 326 17.99 16.16 -3.41
N VAL A 327 17.84 17.41 -3.86
CA VAL A 327 18.91 18.15 -4.58
C VAL A 327 20.14 18.33 -3.69
N LYS A 328 19.92 18.68 -2.41
CA LYS A 328 21.00 18.89 -1.45
C LYS A 328 21.81 17.62 -1.22
N ARG A 329 21.13 16.49 -1.01
CA ARG A 329 21.78 15.18 -0.80
C ARG A 329 22.48 14.67 -2.05
N ALA A 330 21.86 14.81 -3.22
CA ALA A 330 22.48 14.44 -4.48
C ALA A 330 23.78 15.20 -4.74
N LYS A 331 23.77 16.53 -4.58
CA LYS A 331 24.97 17.37 -4.70
C LYS A 331 26.04 17.00 -3.68
N ALA A 332 25.66 16.73 -2.43
CA ALA A 332 26.59 16.34 -1.37
C ALA A 332 27.34 15.03 -1.68
N LEU A 333 26.70 14.10 -2.39
CA LEU A 333 27.30 12.82 -2.82
C LEU A 333 27.86 12.85 -4.26
N GLY A 334 27.91 14.03 -4.91
CA GLY A 334 28.46 14.17 -6.26
C GLY A 334 27.57 13.67 -7.40
N TYR A 335 26.28 13.44 -7.14
CA TYR A 335 25.31 13.07 -8.17
C TYR A 335 24.87 14.30 -8.98
N ARG A 336 24.78 14.14 -10.31
CA ARG A 336 24.20 15.12 -11.22
C ARG A 336 22.68 15.06 -11.13
N VAL A 337 22.05 16.20 -10.86
CA VAL A 337 20.59 16.34 -10.83
C VAL A 337 20.08 16.80 -12.18
N ASN A 338 19.10 16.10 -12.72
CA ASN A 338 18.36 16.45 -13.92
C ASN A 338 16.89 16.64 -13.54
N PHE A 339 16.24 17.67 -14.10
CA PHE A 339 14.83 17.94 -13.88
C PHE A 339 14.05 17.54 -15.13
N GLU A 340 12.99 16.77 -14.95
CA GLU A 340 12.13 16.30 -16.04
C GLU A 340 10.67 16.60 -15.72
N ASN A 341 9.98 17.16 -16.70
CA ASN A 341 8.54 17.40 -16.63
C ASN A 341 7.86 16.37 -17.51
N LEU A 342 7.03 15.52 -16.90
CA LEU A 342 6.15 14.61 -17.64
C LEU A 342 4.76 15.27 -17.73
N HIS A 343 4.38 15.60 -18.97
CA HIS A 343 3.09 16.16 -19.32
C HIS A 343 2.12 15.06 -19.74
#